data_AF-A0A9D1WBD8-F1
#
_entry.id   AF-A0A9D1WBD8-F1
#
_cell.length_a   1.000
_cell.length_b   1.000
_cell.length_c   1.000
_cell.angle_alpha   90.00
_cell.angle_beta   90.00
_cell.angle_gamma   90.00
#
_symmetry.space_group_name_H-M   'P 1'
#
loop_
_entity.id
_entity.type
_entity.pdbx_description
1 polymer ?
#
loop_
_entity_poly.entity_id
_entity_poly.type
_entity_poly.pdbx_seq_one_letter_code
_entity_poly.pdbx_strand_id
1 'polypeptide(L)'
;QGQKLAFAFSDKMKQALKLEMEFFNTTPQMSHLIVGADIALQDELGMNDDNEKAIAGLKTGLMGPFAGVGDTVFVAIYNAIIYSITAYLALSGQPLGLLIPVIGCLAITWVRWKFFNIGLAQGQKLAFAFSDKMNMLTEGASILGLTVVGGMIPALINYKVDLTYKVGKVTMSVQSMLDKIMPALLPLAIALFSYWILGKKHMNSTRLIFVLIGLGMILGNLQPICNWIGSIF
;
A
#
# COMPACT_ATOMS: atom_id res chain seq x y z
N GLN A 1 -16.79 -33.32 -17.24
CA GLN A 1 -18.19 -33.42 -16.81
C GLN A 1 -18.73 -32.01 -16.61
N GLY A 2 -19.22 -31.40 -17.69
CA GLY A 2 -19.80 -30.06 -17.66
C GLY A 2 -21.29 -30.18 -17.48
N GLN A 3 -21.75 -30.05 -16.24
CA GLN A 3 -23.16 -29.78 -15.95
C GLN A 3 -23.35 -28.28 -16.20
N LYS A 4 -23.56 -27.94 -17.47
CA LYS A 4 -23.89 -26.59 -17.93
C LYS A 4 -25.08 -26.09 -17.11
N LEU A 5 -24.84 -25.06 -16.29
CA LEU A 5 -25.54 -23.76 -16.26
C LEU A 5 -26.92 -23.72 -16.97
N ALA A 6 -27.81 -24.63 -16.60
CA ALA A 6 -29.21 -24.65 -17.00
C ALA A 6 -30.05 -24.55 -15.72
N PHE A 7 -29.79 -23.51 -14.93
CA PHE A 7 -30.80 -22.99 -14.02
C PHE A 7 -31.87 -22.32 -14.89
N ALA A 8 -32.72 -23.14 -15.52
CA ALA A 8 -33.94 -22.68 -16.14
C ALA A 8 -34.89 -22.21 -15.03
N PHE A 9 -34.89 -20.91 -14.70
CA PHE A 9 -35.89 -20.20 -13.88
C PHE A 9 -36.47 -20.99 -12.67
N SER A 10 -35.66 -21.82 -12.03
CA SER A 10 -36.07 -22.70 -10.93
C SER A 10 -36.00 -21.92 -9.61
N ASP A 11 -36.81 -22.29 -8.61
CA ASP A 11 -36.78 -21.64 -7.29
C ASP A 11 -35.39 -21.70 -6.64
N LYS A 12 -34.56 -22.68 -7.01
CA LYS A 12 -33.15 -22.76 -6.61
C LYS A 12 -32.30 -21.59 -7.15
N MET A 13 -32.56 -21.12 -8.37
CA MET A 13 -31.86 -19.96 -8.93
C MET A 13 -32.22 -18.67 -8.19
N LYS A 14 -33.50 -18.54 -7.77
CA LYS A 14 -33.95 -17.39 -6.97
C LYS A 14 -33.30 -17.39 -5.58
N GLN A 15 -33.11 -18.56 -4.98
CA GLN A 15 -32.38 -18.70 -3.72
C GLN A 15 -30.90 -18.32 -3.89
N ALA A 16 -30.22 -18.82 -4.94
CA ALA A 16 -28.82 -18.45 -5.23
C ALA A 16 -28.64 -16.93 -5.37
N LEU A 17 -29.54 -16.30 -6.13
CA LEU A 17 -29.52 -14.86 -6.38
C LEU A 17 -29.76 -14.05 -5.09
N LYS A 18 -30.61 -14.53 -4.18
CA LYS A 18 -30.83 -13.85 -2.89
C LYS A 18 -29.60 -13.88 -2.01
N LEU A 19 -28.93 -15.04 -1.93
CA LEU A 19 -27.68 -15.19 -1.19
C LEU A 19 -26.55 -14.32 -1.80
N GLU A 20 -26.45 -14.25 -3.12
CA GLU A 20 -25.45 -13.41 -3.78
C GLU A 20 -25.74 -11.90 -3.70
N MET A 21 -26.98 -11.51 -3.37
CA MET A 21 -27.33 -10.11 -3.07
C MET A 21 -27.00 -9.69 -1.64
N GLU A 22 -26.56 -10.61 -0.78
CA GLU A 22 -26.12 -10.26 0.57
C GLU A 22 -24.88 -9.35 0.55
N PHE A 23 -24.73 -8.55 1.60
CA PHE A 23 -23.65 -7.58 1.72
C PHE A 23 -22.29 -8.27 1.62
N PHE A 24 -21.49 -7.86 0.62
CA PHE A 24 -20.14 -8.38 0.40
C PHE A 24 -19.16 -7.22 0.22
N ASN A 25 -18.40 -6.93 1.28
CA ASN A 25 -17.41 -5.86 1.29
C ASN A 25 -16.02 -6.41 1.61
N THR A 26 -15.19 -6.51 0.58
CA THR A 26 -13.80 -6.93 0.68
C THR A 26 -12.99 -6.27 -0.42
N THR A 27 -11.68 -6.28 -0.29
CA THR A 27 -10.77 -5.71 -1.28
C THR A 27 -10.92 -6.42 -2.63
N PRO A 28 -11.10 -5.70 -3.76
CA PRO A 28 -11.39 -6.30 -5.08
C PRO A 28 -10.37 -7.32 -5.59
N GLN A 29 -9.15 -7.26 -5.07
CA GLN A 29 -8.05 -8.18 -5.39
C GLN A 29 -8.24 -9.54 -4.71
N MET A 30 -8.75 -9.56 -3.47
CA MET A 30 -8.99 -10.76 -2.68
C MET A 30 -10.39 -11.35 -2.89
N SER A 31 -11.34 -10.55 -3.37
CA SER A 31 -12.73 -10.96 -3.57
C SER A 31 -12.88 -12.23 -4.42
N HIS A 32 -12.05 -12.39 -5.45
CA HIS A 32 -12.10 -13.53 -6.38
C HIS A 32 -11.79 -14.86 -5.70
N LEU A 33 -11.03 -14.85 -4.61
CA LEU A 33 -10.73 -16.04 -3.84
C LEU A 33 -11.99 -16.52 -3.08
N ILE A 34 -12.73 -15.58 -2.48
CA ILE A 34 -13.98 -15.87 -1.76
C ILE A 34 -15.06 -16.34 -2.74
N VAL A 35 -15.20 -15.64 -3.87
CA VAL A 35 -16.17 -16.03 -4.93
C VAL A 35 -15.84 -17.40 -5.52
N GLY A 36 -14.55 -17.72 -5.71
CA GLY A 36 -14.15 -19.06 -6.16
C GLY A 36 -14.51 -20.15 -5.15
N ALA A 37 -14.29 -19.91 -3.86
CA ALA A 37 -14.66 -20.86 -2.81
C ALA A 37 -16.18 -21.00 -2.65
N ASP A 38 -16.92 -19.91 -2.81
CA ASP A 38 -18.39 -19.89 -2.81
C ASP A 38 -18.97 -20.75 -3.95
N ILE A 39 -18.49 -20.57 -5.19
CA ILE A 39 -18.91 -21.40 -6.32
C ILE A 39 -18.61 -22.88 -6.08
N ALA A 40 -17.41 -23.21 -5.58
CA ALA A 40 -17.05 -24.59 -5.26
C ALA A 40 -17.95 -25.19 -4.16
N LEU A 41 -18.35 -24.37 -3.18
CA LEU A 41 -19.24 -24.77 -2.11
C LEU A 41 -20.67 -25.04 -2.63
N GLN A 42 -21.16 -24.19 -3.53
CA GLN A 42 -22.46 -24.37 -4.16
C GLN A 42 -22.50 -25.62 -5.03
N ASP A 43 -21.39 -25.94 -5.73
CA ASP A 43 -21.24 -27.16 -6.51
C ASP A 43 -21.18 -28.43 -5.63
N GLU A 44 -20.55 -28.37 -4.45
CA GLU A 44 -20.36 -29.53 -3.56
C GLU A 44 -21.59 -29.83 -2.69
N LEU A 45 -22.20 -28.81 -2.09
CA LEU A 45 -23.34 -28.97 -1.17
C LEU A 45 -24.70 -28.96 -1.88
N GLY A 46 -24.81 -28.32 -3.04
CA GLY A 46 -26.07 -28.01 -3.68
C GLY A 46 -26.94 -27.04 -2.85
N MET A 47 -27.99 -26.50 -3.47
CA MET A 47 -28.87 -25.51 -2.82
C MET A 47 -30.01 -26.17 -2.03
N ASN A 48 -29.94 -26.01 -0.70
CA ASN A 48 -30.96 -26.29 0.31
C ASN A 48 -30.91 -25.19 1.41
N ASP A 49 -31.98 -25.00 2.19
CA ASP A 49 -32.09 -23.91 3.18
C ASP A 49 -30.98 -23.94 4.27
N ASP A 50 -30.53 -25.12 4.70
CA ASP A 50 -29.43 -25.24 5.66
C ASP A 50 -28.05 -24.98 5.01
N ASN A 51 -27.91 -25.31 3.74
CA ASN A 51 -26.69 -25.07 2.97
C ASN A 51 -26.53 -23.58 2.65
N GLU A 52 -27.63 -22.85 2.44
CA GLU A 52 -27.63 -21.38 2.24
C GLU A 52 -26.96 -20.67 3.42
N LYS A 53 -27.32 -21.04 4.65
CA LYS A 53 -26.71 -20.46 5.86
C LYS A 53 -25.23 -20.82 5.99
N ALA A 54 -24.83 -22.03 5.60
CA ALA A 54 -23.43 -22.44 5.63
C ALA A 54 -22.60 -21.66 4.60
N ILE A 55 -23.14 -21.43 3.39
CA ILE A 55 -22.50 -20.64 2.34
C ILE A 55 -22.37 -19.16 2.76
N ALA A 56 -23.47 -18.55 3.23
CA ALA A 56 -23.47 -17.18 3.73
C ALA A 56 -22.51 -17.01 4.93
N GLY A 57 -22.50 -17.99 5.84
CA GLY A 57 -21.59 -18.04 6.99
C GLY A 57 -20.12 -18.12 6.58
N LEU A 58 -19.78 -18.92 5.57
CA LEU A 58 -18.42 -18.96 5.01
C LEU A 58 -18.06 -17.60 4.39
N LYS A 59 -18.93 -17.04 3.56
CA LYS A 59 -18.69 -15.76 2.86
C LYS A 59 -18.44 -14.64 3.87
N THR A 60 -19.34 -14.47 4.84
CA THR A 60 -19.22 -13.45 5.90
C THR A 60 -18.02 -13.68 6.81
N GLY A 61 -17.72 -14.94 7.14
CA GLY A 61 -16.54 -15.30 7.93
C GLY A 61 -15.22 -14.98 7.24
N LEU A 62 -15.17 -15.08 5.91
CA LEU A 62 -13.98 -14.75 5.12
C LEU A 62 -13.89 -13.26 4.78
N MET A 63 -15.00 -12.53 4.65
CA MET A 63 -14.98 -11.09 4.31
C MET A 63 -14.05 -10.28 5.24
N GLY A 64 -14.15 -10.47 6.56
CA GLY A 64 -13.39 -9.69 7.55
C GLY A 64 -11.87 -9.84 7.42
N PRO A 65 -11.31 -11.06 7.60
CA PRO A 65 -9.87 -11.28 7.51
C PRO A 65 -9.28 -10.89 6.14
N PHE A 66 -9.98 -11.24 5.06
CA PHE A 66 -9.51 -10.93 3.71
C PHE A 66 -9.60 -9.45 3.34
N ALA A 67 -10.59 -8.71 3.88
CA ALA A 67 -10.65 -7.27 3.71
C ALA A 67 -9.49 -6.57 4.43
N GLY A 68 -9.24 -6.90 5.70
CA GLY A 68 -8.17 -6.26 6.47
C GLY A 68 -6.78 -6.47 5.86
N VAL A 69 -6.49 -7.70 5.46
CA VAL A 69 -5.19 -8.03 4.83
C VAL A 69 -5.13 -7.50 3.39
N GLY A 70 -6.21 -7.61 2.63
CA GLY A 70 -6.29 -7.11 1.27
C GLY A 70 -6.02 -5.60 1.20
N ASP A 71 -6.64 -4.83 2.09
CA ASP A 71 -6.47 -3.37 2.15
C ASP A 71 -5.02 -3.00 2.52
N THR A 72 -4.44 -3.70 3.49
CA THR A 72 -3.05 -3.45 3.91
C THR A 72 -2.06 -3.80 2.79
N VAL A 73 -2.19 -4.97 2.18
CA VAL A 73 -1.21 -5.48 1.20
C VAL A 73 -1.38 -4.81 -0.17
N PHE A 74 -2.58 -4.81 -0.74
CA PHE A 74 -2.79 -4.35 -2.11
C PHE A 74 -3.07 -2.85 -2.20
N VAL A 75 -3.84 -2.29 -1.27
CA VAL A 75 -4.22 -0.87 -1.33
C VAL A 75 -3.13 0.03 -0.74
N ALA A 76 -2.57 -0.35 0.41
CA ALA A 76 -1.52 0.44 1.05
C ALA A 76 -0.12 0.09 0.53
N ILE A 77 0.38 -1.13 0.80
CA ILE A 77 1.80 -1.48 0.57
C ILE A 77 2.14 -1.51 -0.92
N TYR A 78 1.39 -2.28 -1.72
CA TYR A 78 1.68 -2.46 -3.14
C TYR A 78 1.64 -1.13 -3.91
N ASN A 79 0.57 -0.35 -3.73
CA ASN A 79 0.45 0.95 -4.39
C ASN A 79 1.55 1.90 -3.95
N ALA A 80 1.89 1.93 -2.66
CA ALA A 80 3.00 2.74 -2.17
C ALA A 80 4.31 2.37 -2.87
N ILE A 81 4.64 1.08 -2.98
CA ILE A 81 5.88 0.64 -3.64
C ILE A 81 5.89 1.02 -5.13
N ILE A 82 4.86 0.61 -5.88
CA ILE A 82 4.81 0.80 -7.34
C ILE A 82 4.80 2.28 -7.71
N TYR A 83 3.98 3.09 -7.03
CA TYR A 83 3.93 4.52 -7.32
C TYR A 83 5.18 5.26 -6.87
N SER A 84 5.81 4.84 -5.77
CA SER A 84 7.04 5.50 -5.33
C SER A 84 8.18 5.23 -6.34
N ILE A 85 8.36 3.99 -6.80
CA ILE A 85 9.35 3.66 -7.86
C ILE A 85 9.04 4.44 -9.15
N THR A 86 7.77 4.49 -9.54
CA THR A 86 7.32 5.21 -10.74
C THR A 86 7.63 6.70 -10.63
N ALA A 87 7.36 7.31 -9.47
CA ALA A 87 7.65 8.72 -9.22
C ALA A 87 9.15 9.02 -9.33
N TYR A 88 10.01 8.14 -8.80
CA TYR A 88 11.46 8.31 -8.89
C TYR A 88 11.96 8.26 -10.34
N LEU A 89 11.47 7.32 -11.15
CA LEU A 89 11.83 7.24 -12.56
C LEU A 89 11.28 8.40 -13.39
N ALA A 90 10.09 8.91 -13.04
CA ALA A 90 9.52 10.10 -13.65
C ALA A 90 10.40 11.34 -13.38
N LEU A 91 10.91 11.50 -12.17
CA LEU A 91 11.88 12.57 -11.83
C LEU A 91 13.19 12.46 -12.60
N SER A 92 13.57 11.24 -13.00
CA SER A 92 14.77 10.98 -13.80
C SER A 92 14.56 11.24 -15.30
N GLY A 93 13.36 11.68 -15.71
CA GLY A 93 13.03 12.03 -17.09
C GLY A 93 12.84 10.82 -18.02
N GLN A 94 12.74 9.60 -17.47
CA GLN A 94 12.57 8.38 -18.27
C GLN A 94 11.08 8.06 -18.49
N PRO A 95 10.56 8.12 -19.74
CA PRO A 95 9.14 7.82 -20.02
C PRO A 95 8.74 6.39 -19.69
N LEU A 96 9.71 5.47 -19.66
CA LEU A 96 9.52 4.06 -19.29
C LEU A 96 8.97 3.87 -17.88
N GLY A 97 9.15 4.84 -16.98
CA GLY A 97 8.58 4.79 -15.63
C GLY A 97 7.05 4.64 -15.66
N LEU A 98 6.37 5.21 -16.67
CA LEU A 98 4.91 5.15 -16.80
C LEU A 98 4.38 3.73 -17.10
N LEU A 99 5.23 2.83 -17.61
CA LEU A 99 4.84 1.45 -17.90
C LEU A 99 4.81 0.55 -16.65
N ILE A 100 5.55 0.91 -15.60
CA ILE A 100 5.63 0.12 -14.37
C ILE A 100 4.26 -0.08 -13.69
N PRO A 101 3.44 0.96 -13.46
CA PRO A 101 2.12 0.76 -12.86
C PRO A 101 1.17 0.00 -13.80
N VAL A 102 1.34 0.11 -15.12
CA VAL A 102 0.55 -0.64 -16.10
C VAL A 102 0.88 -2.13 -16.03
N ILE A 103 2.16 -2.49 -16.03
CA ILE A 103 2.63 -3.87 -15.86
C ILE A 103 2.19 -4.41 -14.50
N GLY A 104 2.28 -3.59 -13.46
CA GLY A 104 1.78 -3.91 -12.14
C GLY A 104 0.29 -4.26 -12.12
N CYS A 105 -0.54 -3.46 -12.80
CA CYS A 105 -1.97 -3.71 -12.91
C CYS A 105 -2.28 -5.02 -13.65
N LEU A 106 -1.52 -5.32 -14.72
CA LEU A 106 -1.61 -6.59 -15.43
C LEU A 106 -1.22 -7.78 -14.54
N ALA A 107 -0.14 -7.63 -13.75
CA ALA A 107 0.29 -8.64 -12.79
C ALA A 107 -0.79 -8.90 -11.72
N ILE A 108 -1.41 -7.86 -11.16
CA ILE A 108 -2.54 -8.01 -10.23
C ILE A 108 -3.71 -8.72 -10.91
N THR A 109 -4.02 -8.39 -12.15
CA THR A 109 -5.09 -9.04 -12.91
C THR A 109 -4.81 -10.54 -13.09
N TRP A 110 -3.57 -10.91 -13.36
CA TRP A 110 -3.15 -12.31 -13.41
C TRP A 110 -3.25 -13.01 -12.05
N VAL A 111 -2.83 -12.34 -10.97
CA VAL A 111 -2.98 -12.86 -9.59
C VAL A 111 -4.45 -13.08 -9.25
N ARG A 112 -5.36 -12.16 -9.63
CA ARG A 112 -6.81 -12.32 -9.44
C ARG A 112 -7.34 -13.58 -10.10
N TRP A 113 -6.90 -13.87 -11.32
CA TRP A 113 -7.28 -15.10 -12.02
C TRP A 113 -6.74 -16.35 -11.32
N LYS A 114 -5.51 -16.32 -10.80
CA LYS A 114 -4.96 -17.42 -9.99
C LYS A 114 -5.71 -17.61 -8.67
N PHE A 115 -6.04 -16.52 -7.98
CA PHE A 115 -6.83 -16.58 -6.75
C PHE A 115 -8.21 -17.17 -6.98
N PHE A 116 -8.88 -16.83 -8.08
CA PHE A 116 -10.14 -17.48 -8.45
C PHE A 116 -9.99 -19.01 -8.59
N ASN A 117 -8.98 -19.47 -9.32
CA ASN A 117 -8.73 -20.90 -9.51
C ASN A 117 -8.36 -21.62 -8.19
N ILE A 118 -7.62 -20.96 -7.31
CA ILE A 118 -7.28 -21.50 -5.98
C ILE A 118 -8.53 -21.59 -5.10
N GLY A 119 -9.37 -20.57 -5.12
CA GLY A 119 -10.66 -20.56 -4.41
C GLY A 119 -11.54 -21.72 -4.86
N LEU A 120 -11.68 -21.89 -6.19
CA LEU A 120 -12.43 -23.01 -6.78
C LEU A 120 -11.88 -24.38 -6.37
N ALA A 121 -10.56 -24.54 -6.31
CA ALA A 121 -9.94 -25.82 -5.94
C ALA A 121 -10.01 -26.13 -4.44
N GLN A 122 -10.08 -25.11 -3.57
CA GLN A 122 -10.00 -25.29 -2.12
C GLN A 122 -11.37 -25.28 -1.42
N GLY A 123 -12.40 -24.64 -1.97
CA GLY A 123 -13.76 -24.63 -1.40
C GLY A 123 -13.76 -24.29 0.10
N GLN A 124 -14.32 -25.16 0.94
CA GLN A 124 -14.33 -25.00 2.42
C GLN A 124 -12.94 -24.97 3.05
N LYS A 125 -11.95 -25.66 2.46
CA LYS A 125 -10.58 -25.76 3.03
C LYS A 125 -9.83 -24.44 2.93
N LEU A 126 -10.31 -23.51 2.10
CA LEU A 126 -9.74 -22.19 1.93
C LEU A 126 -9.68 -21.41 3.25
N ALA A 127 -10.75 -21.49 4.06
CA ALA A 127 -10.87 -20.79 5.34
C ALA A 127 -9.75 -21.17 6.30
N PHE A 128 -9.39 -22.46 6.36
CA PHE A 128 -8.34 -22.96 7.23
C PHE A 128 -6.94 -22.74 6.64
N ALA A 129 -6.76 -22.94 5.33
CA ALA A 129 -5.44 -22.88 4.69
C ALA A 129 -4.87 -21.46 4.59
N PHE A 130 -5.73 -20.45 4.42
CA PHE A 130 -5.28 -19.06 4.27
C PHE A 130 -5.19 -18.31 5.59
N SER A 131 -6.04 -18.61 6.58
CA SER A 131 -6.04 -17.91 7.88
C SER A 131 -4.67 -17.93 8.55
N ASP A 132 -3.99 -19.09 8.57
CA ASP A 132 -2.67 -19.21 9.21
C ASP A 132 -1.55 -18.51 8.45
N LYS A 133 -1.70 -18.32 7.13
CA LYS A 133 -0.67 -17.75 6.25
C LYS A 133 -0.83 -16.25 6.02
N MET A 134 -1.99 -15.67 6.31
CA MET A 134 -2.28 -14.25 6.07
C MET A 134 -1.34 -13.32 6.86
N ASN A 135 -1.03 -13.65 8.11
CA ASN A 135 -0.15 -12.84 8.95
C ASN A 135 1.28 -12.81 8.39
N MET A 136 1.83 -13.96 8.03
CA MET A 136 3.18 -14.06 7.45
C MET A 136 3.30 -13.31 6.11
N LEU A 137 2.27 -13.38 5.26
CA LEU A 137 2.24 -12.64 4.00
C LEU A 137 2.18 -11.12 4.23
N THR A 138 1.36 -10.67 5.18
CA THR A 138 1.23 -9.25 5.53
C THR A 138 2.52 -8.70 6.12
N GLU A 139 3.17 -9.47 7.00
CA GLU A 139 4.44 -9.10 7.61
C GLU A 139 5.56 -9.00 6.56
N GLY A 140 5.68 -10.01 5.68
CA GLY A 140 6.65 -9.98 4.58
C GLY A 140 6.43 -8.80 3.62
N ALA A 141 5.18 -8.52 3.26
CA ALA A 141 4.83 -7.36 2.45
C ALA A 141 5.19 -6.04 3.17
N SER A 142 4.93 -5.96 4.47
CA SER A 142 5.23 -4.77 5.29
C SER A 142 6.73 -4.49 5.36
N ILE A 143 7.55 -5.52 5.57
CA ILE A 143 9.01 -5.40 5.58
C ILE A 143 9.53 -4.88 4.23
N LEU A 144 9.04 -5.45 3.12
CA LEU A 144 9.41 -4.98 1.78
C LEU A 144 8.99 -3.52 1.56
N GLY A 145 7.76 -3.16 1.94
CA GLY A 145 7.26 -1.79 1.83
C GLY A 145 8.08 -0.79 2.62
N LEU A 146 8.38 -1.08 3.88
CA LEU A 146 9.20 -0.23 4.74
C LEU A 146 10.61 -0.06 4.20
N THR A 147 11.21 -1.13 3.65
CA THR A 147 12.54 -1.09 3.06
C THR A 147 12.59 -0.17 1.83
N VAL A 148 11.59 -0.26 0.95
CA VAL A 148 11.49 0.60 -0.24
C VAL A 148 11.30 2.06 0.16
N VAL A 149 10.35 2.35 1.06
CA VAL A 149 10.10 3.72 1.54
C VAL A 149 11.35 4.30 2.20
N GLY A 150 12.06 3.52 3.02
CA GLY A 150 13.30 3.93 3.67
C GLY A 150 14.40 4.32 2.67
N GLY A 151 14.58 3.54 1.60
CA GLY A 151 15.53 3.84 0.53
C GLY A 151 15.16 5.08 -0.30
N MET A 152 13.88 5.44 -0.34
CA MET A 152 13.39 6.55 -1.16
C MET A 152 13.46 7.92 -0.48
N ILE A 153 13.47 7.98 0.84
CA ILE A 153 13.67 9.22 1.61
C ILE A 153 14.93 9.99 1.13
N PRO A 154 16.14 9.40 1.09
CA PRO A 154 17.34 10.10 0.63
C PRO A 154 17.34 10.38 -0.88
N ALA A 155 16.60 9.59 -1.67
CA ALA A 155 16.59 9.70 -3.12
C ALA A 155 15.67 10.82 -3.63
N LEU A 156 14.58 11.13 -2.90
CA LEU A 156 13.59 12.13 -3.31
C LEU A 156 13.80 13.49 -2.62
N ILE A 157 14.27 13.52 -1.37
CA ILE A 157 14.44 14.76 -0.61
C ILE A 157 15.86 15.27 -0.83
N ASN A 158 16.05 16.12 -1.84
CA ASN A 158 17.31 16.82 -2.07
C ASN A 158 17.30 18.18 -1.34
N TYR A 159 17.54 18.15 -0.03
CA TYR A 159 17.72 19.37 0.77
C TYR A 159 19.19 19.51 1.16
N LYS A 160 19.82 20.57 0.69
CA LYS A 160 21.20 20.95 1.01
C LYS A 160 21.19 22.23 1.82
N VAL A 161 21.89 22.22 2.95
CA VAL A 161 22.08 23.39 3.80
C VAL A 161 23.37 24.08 3.35
N ASP A 162 23.24 25.12 2.54
CA ASP A 162 24.37 25.94 2.09
C ASP A 162 24.86 26.92 3.18
N LEU A 163 25.05 26.42 4.41
CA LEU A 163 25.76 27.16 5.45
C LEU A 163 27.26 26.98 5.23
N THR A 164 27.86 27.98 4.59
CA THR A 164 29.30 28.06 4.38
C THR A 164 29.92 28.88 5.50
N TYR A 165 30.66 28.23 6.40
CA TYR A 165 31.46 28.92 7.41
C TYR A 165 32.82 29.24 6.78
N LYS A 166 33.15 30.53 6.67
CA LYS A 166 34.48 30.97 6.24
C LYS A 166 35.35 31.20 7.47
N VAL A 167 36.40 30.38 7.64
CA VAL A 167 37.48 30.68 8.60
C VAL A 167 38.75 30.90 7.77
N GLY A 168 39.13 32.16 7.56
CA GLY A 168 40.28 32.53 6.73
C GLY A 168 40.10 32.20 5.23
N LYS A 169 41.06 31.48 4.62
CA LYS A 169 41.02 31.06 3.19
C LYS A 169 40.35 29.70 2.94
N VAL A 170 39.84 29.04 3.98
CA VAL A 170 39.24 27.71 3.86
C VAL A 170 37.74 27.81 4.14
N THR A 171 36.92 27.62 3.11
CA THR A 171 35.47 27.46 3.23
C THR A 171 35.19 26.05 3.75
N MET A 172 34.71 25.93 4.99
CA MET A 172 34.21 24.66 5.51
C MET A 172 32.69 24.70 5.52
N SER A 173 32.08 23.93 4.61
CA SER A 173 30.63 23.72 4.57
C SER A 173 30.20 22.79 5.69
N VAL A 174 29.26 23.24 6.52
CA VAL A 174 28.64 22.43 7.59
C VAL A 174 28.06 21.13 7.03
N GLN A 175 27.57 21.19 5.79
CA GLN A 175 27.07 20.04 5.05
C GLN A 175 28.13 18.95 4.79
N SER A 176 29.38 19.31 4.48
CA SER A 176 30.44 18.31 4.27
C SER A 176 30.85 17.59 5.56
N MET A 177 30.56 18.18 6.72
CA MET A 177 30.83 17.59 8.02
C MET A 177 29.68 16.65 8.45
N LEU A 178 28.42 17.03 8.17
CA LEU A 178 27.26 16.16 8.33
C LEU A 178 27.29 14.98 7.36
N ASP A 179 27.66 15.20 6.09
CA ASP A 179 27.73 14.16 5.05
C ASP A 179 28.79 13.09 5.38
N LYS A 180 29.83 13.43 6.16
CA LYS A 180 30.83 12.46 6.66
C LYS A 180 30.29 11.54 7.76
N ILE A 181 29.27 11.96 8.50
CA ILE A 181 28.63 11.13 9.53
C ILE A 181 27.53 10.30 8.87
N MET A 182 26.65 10.94 8.08
CA MET A 182 25.59 10.28 7.33
C MET A 182 25.11 11.19 6.18
N PRO A 183 25.24 10.80 4.90
CA PRO A 183 24.96 11.64 3.73
C PRO A 183 23.48 12.06 3.54
N ALA A 184 22.55 11.53 4.34
CA ALA A 184 21.12 11.86 4.26
C ALA A 184 20.47 12.13 5.63
N LEU A 185 21.23 12.63 6.59
CA LEU A 185 20.72 12.90 7.95
C LEU A 185 19.58 13.94 7.96
N LEU A 186 19.68 14.99 7.14
CA LEU A 186 18.68 16.05 7.02
C LEU A 186 17.36 15.53 6.41
N PRO A 187 17.36 14.85 5.24
CA PRO A 187 16.20 14.15 4.72
C PRO A 187 15.51 13.23 5.74
N LEU A 188 16.30 12.43 6.47
CA LEU A 188 15.80 11.53 7.50
C LEU A 188 15.11 12.31 8.64
N ALA A 189 15.73 13.40 9.13
CA ALA A 189 15.17 14.21 10.19
C ALA A 189 13.83 14.84 9.80
N ILE A 190 13.70 15.33 8.56
CA ILE A 190 12.44 15.87 8.02
C ILE A 190 11.37 14.78 7.95
N ALA A 191 11.73 13.57 7.49
CA ALA A 191 10.81 12.44 7.41
C ALA A 191 10.32 12.01 8.80
N LEU A 192 11.23 11.88 9.78
CA LEU A 192 10.89 11.53 11.17
C LEU A 192 10.06 12.61 11.85
N PHE A 193 10.38 13.88 11.63
CA PHE A 193 9.58 15.00 12.12
C PHE A 193 8.16 14.97 11.56
N SER A 194 8.04 14.71 10.26
CA SER A 194 6.74 14.58 9.59
C SER A 194 5.92 13.41 10.15
N TYR A 195 6.56 12.26 10.37
CA TYR A 195 5.94 11.09 11.00
C TYR A 195 5.46 11.40 12.43
N TRP A 196 6.30 12.06 13.24
CA TRP A 196 5.96 12.44 14.61
C TRP A 196 4.75 13.39 14.66
N ILE A 197 4.70 14.36 13.75
CA ILE A 197 3.58 15.28 13.63
C ILE A 197 2.29 14.52 13.26
N LEU A 198 2.33 13.59 12.30
CA LEU A 198 1.15 12.80 11.90
C LEU A 198 0.60 11.93 13.04
N GLY A 199 1.42 11.54 14.01
CA GLY A 199 0.97 10.83 15.21
C GLY A 199 0.07 11.67 16.15
N LYS A 200 -0.07 12.98 15.93
CA LYS A 200 -0.94 13.84 16.75
C LYS A 200 -2.38 13.83 16.25
N LYS A 201 -3.33 13.66 17.19
CA LYS A 201 -4.78 13.47 16.99
C LYS A 201 -5.53 14.51 16.11
N HIS A 202 -4.91 15.65 15.77
CA HIS A 202 -5.51 16.71 14.93
C HIS A 202 -4.74 17.00 13.63
N MET A 203 -3.76 16.18 13.28
CA MET A 203 -2.93 16.33 12.09
C MET A 203 -3.42 15.41 10.97
N ASN A 204 -3.88 15.99 9.86
CA ASN A 204 -4.18 15.27 8.63
C ASN A 204 -3.04 15.48 7.61
N SER A 205 -2.90 14.58 6.62
CA SER A 205 -1.87 14.69 5.57
C SER A 205 -1.86 16.04 4.87
N THR A 206 -3.03 16.63 4.62
CA THR A 206 -3.14 17.98 4.02
C THR A 206 -2.57 19.07 4.92
N ARG A 207 -2.82 19.01 6.24
CA ARG A 207 -2.29 19.99 7.20
C ARG A 207 -0.78 19.87 7.34
N LEU A 208 -0.24 18.65 7.28
CA LEU A 208 1.20 18.42 7.28
C LEU A 208 1.88 19.12 6.11
N ILE A 209 1.31 19.04 4.90
CA ILE A 209 1.85 19.71 3.71
C ILE A 209 1.95 21.22 3.95
N PHE A 210 0.90 21.84 4.49
CA PHE A 210 0.93 23.28 4.81
C PHE A 210 1.98 23.63 5.87
N VAL A 211 2.16 22.79 6.89
CA VAL A 211 3.21 22.99 7.90
C VAL A 211 4.60 22.91 7.27
N LEU A 212 4.86 21.95 6.39
CA LEU A 212 6.15 21.80 5.71
C LEU A 212 6.43 22.97 4.75
N ILE A 213 5.42 23.46 4.03
CA ILE A 213 5.54 24.65 3.18
C ILE A 213 5.90 25.87 4.04
N GLY A 214 5.17 26.09 5.15
CA GLY A 214 5.44 27.21 6.06
C GLY A 214 6.83 27.13 6.68
N LEU A 215 7.24 25.95 7.14
CA LEU A 215 8.59 25.70 7.66
C LEU A 215 9.66 26.00 6.60
N GLY A 216 9.45 25.55 5.36
CA GLY A 216 10.34 25.83 4.24
C GLY A 216 10.46 27.32 3.92
N MET A 217 9.35 28.05 3.92
CA MET A 217 9.35 29.51 3.72
C MET A 217 10.10 30.24 4.84
N ILE A 218 9.90 29.86 6.10
CA ILE A 218 10.58 30.47 7.25
C ILE A 218 12.09 30.18 7.21
N LEU A 219 12.47 28.91 7.03
CA LEU A 219 13.88 28.50 6.96
C LEU A 219 14.61 29.10 5.76
N GLY A 220 13.96 29.16 4.60
CA GLY A 220 14.53 29.80 3.41
C GLY A 220 14.77 31.31 3.59
N ASN A 221 13.88 32.01 4.30
CA ASN A 221 14.02 33.44 4.56
C ASN A 221 15.02 33.75 5.72
N LEU A 222 15.28 32.79 6.60
CA LEU A 222 16.32 32.87 7.64
C LEU A 222 17.73 32.62 7.08
N GLN A 223 17.87 31.89 5.97
CA GLN A 223 19.16 31.61 5.33
C GLN A 223 19.99 32.88 5.00
N PRO A 224 19.44 33.95 4.40
CA PRO A 224 20.19 35.19 4.18
C PRO A 224 20.59 35.90 5.49
N ILE A 225 19.79 35.79 6.56
CA ILE A 225 20.10 36.39 7.87
C ILE A 225 21.25 35.62 8.56
N CYS A 226 21.22 34.29 8.53
CA CYS A 226 22.30 33.46 9.05
C CYS A 226 23.61 33.65 8.26
N ASN A 227 23.54 33.80 6.94
CA ASN A 227 24.71 34.11 6.11
C ASN A 227 25.29 35.50 6.40
N TRP A 228 24.44 36.50 6.69
CA TRP A 228 24.88 37.82 7.11
C TRP A 228 25.59 37.78 8.48
N ILE A 229 25.03 37.09 9.47
CA ILE A 229 25.66 36.90 10.79
C ILE A 229 26.99 36.14 10.65
N GLY A 230 27.04 35.09 9.82
CA GLY A 230 28.27 34.34 9.53
C GLY A 230 29.30 35.07 8.67
N SER A 231 28.96 36.26 8.13
CA SER A 231 29.92 37.16 7.47
C SER A 231 30.45 38.26 8.40
N ILE A 232 29.82 38.42 9.57
CA ILE A 232 30.20 39.38 10.62
C ILE A 232 31.23 38.76 11.59
N PHE A 233 31.25 37.43 11.71
CA PHE A 233 32.28 36.64 12.40
C PHE A 233 33.21 35.95 11.41
#